data_AF-A0A2T6JE42-F1
#
_entry.id   AF-A0A2T6JE42-F1
#
_cell.length_a   1.000
_cell.length_b   1.000
_cell.length_c   1.000
_cell.angle_alpha   90.00
_cell.angle_beta   90.00
_cell.angle_gamma   90.00
#
_symmetry.space_group_name_H-M   'P 1'
#
loop_
_entity.id
_entity.type
_entity.pdbx_description
1 polymer ?
#
loop_
_entity_poly.entity_id
_entity_poly.type
_entity_poly.pdbx_seq_one_letter_code
_entity_poly.pdbx_strand_id
1 'polypeptide(L)'
;MLQLAVRCGLAVVAVPVALAVTLVLFPFWSWVERTTGIESVGHSGPASWCYLAVWVPMAMALVLPPLWRLAQALSRRLHGHADS
;
A
#
# COMPACT_ATOMS: atom_id res chain seq x y z
N MET A 1 -3.62 23.05 -1.86
CA MET A 1 -2.19 22.75 -2.13
C MET A 1 -1.54 21.96 -1.00
N LEU A 2 -1.67 22.38 0.28
CA LEU A 2 -1.07 21.68 1.43
C LEU A 2 -1.40 20.17 1.52
N GLN A 3 -2.67 19.77 1.34
CA GLN A 3 -3.04 18.35 1.41
C GLN A 3 -2.44 17.48 0.30
N LEU A 4 -2.25 18.05 -0.90
CA LEU A 4 -1.60 17.33 -2.00
C LEU A 4 -0.11 17.15 -1.69
N ALA A 5 0.55 18.22 -1.20
CA ALA A 5 1.94 18.17 -0.79
C ALA A 5 2.18 17.16 0.35
N VAL A 6 1.30 17.10 1.36
CA VAL A 6 1.37 16.11 2.45
C VAL A 6 1.24 14.67 1.92
N ARG A 7 0.32 14.43 0.97
CA ARG A 7 0.13 13.10 0.37
C ARG A 7 1.32 12.69 -0.49
N CYS A 8 1.86 13.60 -1.29
CA CYS A 8 3.09 13.36 -2.05
C CYS A 8 4.27 13.08 -1.11
N GLY A 9 4.41 13.86 -0.03
CA GLY A 9 5.41 13.61 1.01
C GLY A 9 5.26 12.23 1.66
N LEU A 10 4.03 11.84 2.04
CA LEU A 10 3.76 10.50 2.56
C LEU A 10 4.10 9.40 1.54
N ALA A 11 3.79 9.60 0.26
CA ALA A 11 4.11 8.63 -0.78
C ALA A 11 5.63 8.45 -0.96
N VAL A 12 6.40 9.54 -0.89
CA VAL A 12 7.87 9.49 -0.93
C VAL A 12 8.44 8.76 0.28
N VAL A 13 7.92 9.03 1.48
CA VAL A 13 8.36 8.36 2.72
C VAL A 13 7.89 6.89 2.78
N ALA A 14 6.77 6.56 2.15
CA ALA A 14 6.25 5.19 2.13
C ALA A 14 7.22 4.20 1.45
N VAL A 15 8.04 4.65 0.51
CA VAL A 15 9.03 3.80 -0.18
C VAL A 15 10.12 3.29 0.78
N PRO A 16 10.91 4.15 1.47
CA PRO A 16 11.90 3.67 2.43
C PRO A 16 11.25 2.97 3.64
N VAL A 17 10.03 3.36 4.04
CA VAL A 17 9.30 2.67 5.11
C VAL A 17 8.92 1.25 4.68
N ALA A 18 8.42 1.05 3.46
CA ALA A 18 8.09 -0.27 2.94
C ALA A 18 9.34 -1.17 2.93
N LEU A 19 10.48 -0.63 2.50
CA LEU A 19 11.76 -1.35 2.51
C LEU A 19 12.16 -1.75 3.93
N ALA A 20 12.10 -0.82 4.89
CA ALA A 20 12.37 -1.11 6.29
C ALA A 20 11.42 -2.17 6.87
N VAL A 21 10.12 -2.08 6.56
CA VAL A 21 9.11 -3.06 7.00
C VAL A 21 9.39 -4.44 6.40
N THR A 22 9.73 -4.53 5.11
CA THR A 22 10.11 -5.80 4.49
C THR A 22 11.31 -6.43 5.17
N LEU A 23 12.32 -5.63 5.56
CA LEU A 23 13.49 -6.11 6.30
C LEU A 23 13.15 -6.51 7.75
N VAL A 24 12.28 -5.78 8.44
CA VAL A 24 11.82 -6.15 9.80
C VAL A 24 11.03 -7.47 9.76
N LEU A 25 10.30 -7.71 8.66
CA LEU A 25 9.57 -8.96 8.41
C LEU A 25 10.44 -10.12 7.93
N PHE A 26 11.78 -9.98 7.92
CA PHE A 26 12.69 -11.07 7.58
C PHE A 26 12.39 -12.43 8.24
N PRO A 27 12.15 -12.54 9.57
CA PRO A 27 11.81 -13.83 10.18
C PRO A 27 10.49 -14.40 9.65
N PHE A 28 9.53 -13.55 9.30
CA PHE A 28 8.28 -13.97 8.68
C PHE A 28 8.51 -14.52 7.27
N TRP A 29 9.30 -13.83 6.44
CA TRP A 29 9.65 -14.32 5.10
C TRP A 29 10.38 -15.67 5.15
N SER A 30 11.32 -15.82 6.07
CA SER A 30 12.02 -17.10 6.29
C SER A 30 11.07 -18.23 6.73
N TRP A 31 10.01 -17.90 7.48
CA TRP A 31 8.98 -18.86 7.84
C TRP A 31 8.09 -19.22 6.64
N VAL A 32 7.68 -18.25 5.82
CA VAL A 32 6.88 -18.49 4.59
C VAL A 32 7.62 -19.43 3.64
N GLU A 33 8.91 -19.19 3.41
CA GLU A 33 9.72 -20.03 2.54
C GLU A 33 9.80 -21.46 3.03
N ARG A 34 10.06 -21.66 4.33
CA ARG A 34 10.13 -23.00 4.92
C ARG A 34 8.79 -23.74 4.92
N THR A 35 7.68 -23.03 4.93
CA THR A 35 6.33 -23.63 5.00
C THR A 35 5.71 -23.87 3.63
N THR A 36 5.95 -22.98 2.68
CA THR A 36 5.31 -23.02 1.35
C THR A 36 6.26 -23.46 0.24
N GLY A 37 7.58 -23.41 0.48
CA GLY A 37 8.61 -23.61 -0.54
C GLY A 37 8.76 -22.43 -1.51
N ILE A 38 8.04 -21.33 -1.30
CA ILE A 38 8.16 -20.11 -2.11
C ILE A 38 9.41 -19.35 -1.67
N GLU A 39 10.35 -19.15 -2.58
CA GLU A 39 11.57 -18.38 -2.33
C GLU A 39 11.23 -16.96 -1.84
N SER A 40 11.46 -16.70 -0.56
CA SER A 40 11.10 -15.46 0.13
C SER A 40 12.35 -14.72 0.61
N VAL A 41 13.43 -15.45 0.89
CA VAL A 41 14.73 -14.98 1.35
C VAL A 41 15.79 -15.52 0.40
N GLY A 42 16.15 -14.74 -0.62
CA GLY A 42 17.21 -15.07 -1.55
C GLY A 42 18.61 -14.78 -0.99
N HIS A 43 19.64 -15.04 -1.79
CA HIS A 43 21.06 -14.85 -1.43
C HIS A 43 21.40 -13.44 -0.93
N SER A 44 20.65 -12.42 -1.36
CA SER A 44 20.89 -11.00 -1.04
C SER A 44 19.83 -10.39 -0.12
N GLY A 45 18.95 -11.21 0.47
CA GLY A 45 17.84 -10.75 1.30
C GLY A 45 16.46 -11.08 0.70
N PRO A 46 15.39 -10.37 1.13
CA PRO A 46 14.04 -10.67 0.69
C PRO A 46 13.87 -10.63 -0.83
N ALA A 47 13.10 -11.57 -1.38
CA ALA A 47 12.81 -11.61 -2.81
C ALA A 47 11.96 -10.41 -3.25
N SER A 48 11.97 -10.08 -4.54
CA SER A 48 11.24 -8.92 -5.10
C SER A 48 9.75 -8.89 -4.73
N TRP A 49 9.11 -10.06 -4.67
CA TRP A 49 7.69 -10.14 -4.33
C TRP A 49 7.40 -9.82 -2.86
N CYS A 50 8.36 -10.00 -1.94
CA CYS A 50 8.20 -9.62 -0.53
C CYS A 50 8.06 -8.09 -0.40
N TYR A 51 8.76 -7.33 -1.25
CA TYR A 51 8.59 -5.89 -1.32
C TYR A 51 7.22 -5.51 -1.90
N LEU A 52 6.74 -6.21 -2.93
CA LEU A 52 5.40 -5.98 -3.47
C LEU A 52 4.30 -6.30 -2.45
N ALA A 53 4.46 -7.40 -1.71
CA ALA A 53 3.52 -7.84 -0.67
C ALA A 53 3.38 -6.82 0.47
N VAL A 54 4.42 -6.03 0.74
CA VAL A 54 4.38 -4.93 1.72
C VAL A 54 3.92 -3.62 1.08
N TRP A 55 4.45 -3.28 -0.10
CA TRP A 55 4.19 -2.01 -0.77
C TRP A 55 2.74 -1.86 -1.24
N VAL A 56 2.15 -2.91 -1.82
CA VAL A 56 0.76 -2.89 -2.32
C VAL A 56 -0.25 -2.53 -1.23
N PRO A 57 -0.31 -3.22 -0.07
CA PRO A 57 -1.27 -2.87 0.98
C PRO A 57 -1.01 -1.47 1.57
N MET A 58 0.26 -1.04 1.67
CA MET A 58 0.59 0.32 2.09
C MET A 58 0.06 1.37 1.10
N ALA A 59 0.29 1.16 -0.21
CA ALA A 59 -0.20 2.04 -1.26
C ALA A 59 -1.74 2.06 -1.30
N MET A 60 -2.38 0.89 -1.16
CA MET A 60 -3.83 0.77 -1.06
C MET A 60 -4.39 1.56 0.13
N ALA A 61 -3.79 1.45 1.31
CA ALA A 61 -4.21 2.20 2.50
C ALA A 61 -4.12 3.72 2.30
N LEU A 62 -3.16 4.20 1.50
CA LEU A 62 -3.00 5.62 1.19
C LEU A 62 -4.03 6.13 0.15
N VAL A 63 -4.38 5.29 -0.82
CA VAL A 63 -5.15 5.70 -2.02
C VAL A 63 -6.64 5.37 -1.93
N LEU A 64 -7.06 4.25 -1.33
CA LEU A 64 -8.48 3.88 -1.29
C LEU A 64 -9.36 4.87 -0.52
N PRO A 65 -9.01 5.34 0.70
CA PRO A 65 -9.88 6.22 1.47
C PRO A 65 -10.25 7.53 0.74
N PRO A 66 -9.31 8.27 0.09
CA PRO A 66 -9.69 9.45 -0.66
C PRO A 66 -10.50 9.14 -1.92
N LEU A 67 -10.22 8.03 -2.63
CA LEU A 67 -11.02 7.61 -3.77
C LEU A 67 -12.45 7.27 -3.37
N TRP A 68 -12.62 6.57 -2.25
CA TRP A 68 -13.92 6.23 -1.71
C TRP A 68 -14.73 7.48 -1.36
N ARG A 69 -14.11 8.46 -0.71
CA ARG A 69 -14.76 9.75 -0.39
C ARG A 69 -15.18 10.52 -1.64
N LEU A 70 -14.36 10.50 -2.69
CA LEU A 70 -14.69 11.12 -3.97
C LEU A 70 -15.87 10.42 -4.64
N ALA A 71 -15.86 9.08 -4.67
CA ALA A 71 -16.97 8.29 -5.20
C ALA A 71 -18.28 8.58 -4.46
N GLN A 72 -18.25 8.66 -3.12
CA GLN A 72 -19.41 9.05 -2.32
C GLN A 72 -19.88 10.49 -2.58
N ALA A 73 -18.97 11.43 -2.82
CA ALA A 73 -19.33 12.80 -3.13
C ALA A 73 -20.00 12.93 -4.50
N LEU A 74 -19.50 12.19 -5.49
CA LEU A 74 -20.08 12.13 -6.83
C LEU A 74 -21.45 11.44 -6.81
N SER A 75 -21.59 10.32 -6.10
CA SER A 75 -22.87 9.61 -5.99
C SER A 75 -23.95 10.48 -5.37
N ARG A 76 -23.65 11.24 -4.30
CA ARG A 76 -24.60 12.18 -3.69
C ARG A 76 -25.04 13.30 -4.65
N ARG A 77 -24.13 13.82 -5.48
CA ARG A 77 -24.46 14.86 -6.47
C ARG A 77 -25.37 14.35 -7.58
N LEU A 78 -25.17 13.10 -8.02
CA LEU A 78 -25.99 12.49 -9.06
C LEU A 78 -27.43 12.26 -8.60
N HIS A 79 -27.62 11.76 -7.37
CA HIS A 79 -28.96 11.54 -6.82
C HIS A 79 -29.72 12.85 -6.61
N GLY A 80 -29.06 13.89 -6.08
CA GLY A 80 -29.70 15.21 -5.88
C GLY A 80 -30.14 15.92 -7.16
N HIS A 81 -29.66 15.49 -8.34
CA HIS A 81 -30.10 16.03 -9.63
C HIS A 81 -31.27 15.23 -10.26
N ALA A 82 -31.51 14.00 -9.79
CA ALA A 82 -32.64 13.18 -10.23
C ALA A 82 -33.93 13.55 -9.48
N ASP A 83 -33.81 14.16 -8.29
CA ASP A 83 -34.93 14.53 -7.41
C ASP A 83 -35.44 15.98 -7.61
N SER A 84 -34.89 16.73 -8.58
CA SER A 84 -35.20 18.14 -8.89
C SER A 84 -35.82 18.31 -10.26
#